data_AF-A0A974BX78-F1
#
_entry.id   AF-A0A974BX78-F1
#
_cell.length_a   1.000
_cell.length_b   1.000
_cell.length_c   1.000
_cell.angle_alpha   90.00
_cell.angle_beta   90.00
_cell.angle_gamma   90.00
#
_symmetry.space_group_name_H-M   'P 1'
#
loop_
_entity.id
_entity.type
_entity.pdbx_description
1 polymer ?
#
loop_
_entity_poly.entity_id
_entity_poly.type
_entity_poly.pdbx_seq_one_letter_code
_entity_poly.pdbx_strand_id
1 'polypeptide(L)'
;MDLKDSPSEDSLGSLHPSSIQIFANTSTLHGIRHIFVFGPLTLRRFLWTVAFVGSMGLLLLESSERVAFYFSYQHVTKVDQVVAESLVFPAVTICNLNSFRFSRITTNDLYHAGELLELLDVNGQILEPHLADPEVLTVLQEKTNFKVFKPKPFCMEEFMERTGHDLKEMMLYCKFRGHECNHKDFKRFILLLGAVDGGNQKQAANYKYRTGYPECLGPVVFLKKGSFRHLDLHKLSLLENHVNMK
;
A
#
# COMPACT_ATOMS: atom_id res chain seq x y z
N MET A 1 36.20 68.60 80.35
CA MET A 1 36.63 69.61 79.37
C MET A 1 36.68 68.92 78.03
N ASP A 2 35.66 69.25 77.23
CA ASP A 2 35.44 68.90 75.84
C ASP A 2 36.64 69.25 74.96
N LEU A 3 36.96 68.41 73.97
CA LEU A 3 36.54 68.69 72.60
C LEU A 3 36.69 67.43 71.72
N LYS A 4 35.64 67.24 70.94
CA LYS A 4 35.34 66.24 69.94
C LYS A 4 36.10 66.53 68.64
N ASP A 5 36.48 65.48 67.91
CA ASP A 5 36.22 65.47 66.48
C ASP A 5 35.82 64.06 66.04
N SER A 6 34.79 64.02 65.22
CA SER A 6 34.03 62.83 64.86
C SER A 6 34.18 62.51 63.35
N PRO A 7 33.27 61.72 62.77
CA PRO A 7 33.51 60.44 62.11
C PRO A 7 33.84 60.56 60.61
N SER A 8 34.50 59.54 60.04
CA SER A 8 34.42 59.27 58.60
C SER A 8 33.72 57.93 58.41
N GLU A 9 32.38 57.99 58.44
CA GLU A 9 31.57 57.12 57.61
C GLU A 9 31.97 57.43 56.16
N ASP A 10 32.73 56.54 55.54
CA ASP A 10 32.78 56.49 54.09
C ASP A 10 33.04 55.06 53.62
N SER A 11 32.08 54.57 52.83
CA SER A 11 32.15 53.39 51.96
C SER A 11 31.77 52.02 52.55
N LEU A 12 30.66 51.93 53.31
CA LEU A 12 29.82 50.72 53.25
C LEU A 12 28.90 50.84 52.03
N GLY A 13 29.48 50.68 50.84
CA GLY A 13 28.73 50.59 49.59
C GLY A 13 27.84 49.34 49.58
N SER A 14 26.53 49.55 49.76
CA SER A 14 25.41 48.75 49.25
C SER A 14 25.60 47.22 49.17
N LEU A 15 25.48 46.53 50.30
CA LEU A 15 25.26 45.08 50.37
C LEU A 15 23.80 44.68 50.09
N HIS A 16 23.11 45.39 49.19
CA HIS A 16 21.79 44.94 48.74
C HIS A 16 21.98 43.94 47.60
N PRO A 17 21.50 42.69 47.72
CA PRO A 17 21.55 41.74 46.61
C PRO A 17 20.89 42.34 45.39
N SER A 18 21.53 42.22 44.24
CA SER A 18 20.85 42.47 42.97
C SER A 18 19.69 41.48 42.81
N SER A 19 18.61 41.91 42.15
CA SER A 19 17.41 41.09 41.95
C SER A 19 17.71 39.72 41.32
N ILE A 20 18.69 39.67 40.42
CA ILE A 20 19.14 38.44 39.75
C ILE A 20 19.85 37.46 40.69
N GLN A 21 20.56 37.95 41.72
CA GLN A 21 21.21 37.11 42.72
C GLN A 21 20.20 36.50 43.68
N ILE A 22 19.14 37.24 44.03
CA ILE A 22 18.02 36.71 44.83
C ILE A 22 17.36 35.57 44.05
N PHE A 23 17.04 35.81 42.78
CA PHE A 23 16.47 34.80 41.89
C PHE A 23 17.36 33.56 41.74
N ALA A 24 18.66 33.73 41.51
CA ALA A 24 19.58 32.61 41.35
C ALA A 24 19.72 31.76 42.63
N ASN A 25 19.53 32.36 43.81
CA ASN A 25 19.56 31.64 45.08
C ASN A 25 18.23 30.93 45.42
N THR A 26 17.10 31.41 44.90
CA THR A 26 15.76 30.82 45.13
C THR A 26 15.30 29.90 44.00
N SER A 27 15.98 29.90 42.85
CA SER A 27 15.68 29.05 41.71
C SER A 27 16.02 27.58 41.97
N THR A 28 15.28 26.68 41.32
CA THR A 28 15.54 25.23 41.28
C THR A 28 16.52 24.83 40.16
N LEU A 29 16.96 25.79 39.33
CA LEU A 29 17.97 25.57 38.31
C LEU A 29 19.32 25.26 38.96
N HIS A 30 19.78 24.02 38.77
CA HIS A 30 21.06 23.58 39.32
C HIS A 30 22.21 24.35 38.64
N GLY A 31 23.18 24.82 39.44
CA GLY A 31 24.35 25.53 38.94
C GLY A 31 24.22 27.05 38.86
N ILE A 32 23.01 27.62 38.70
CA ILE A 32 22.83 29.08 38.55
C ILE A 32 23.26 29.86 39.81
N ARG A 33 23.03 29.27 41.00
CA ARG A 33 23.46 29.79 42.29
C ARG A 33 24.98 29.95 42.40
N HIS A 34 25.75 29.07 41.75
CA HIS A 34 27.23 29.12 41.78
C HIS A 34 27.82 30.13 40.80
N ILE A 35 27.02 30.61 39.84
CA ILE A 35 27.40 31.64 38.87
C ILE A 35 27.18 33.02 39.49
N PHE A 36 26.00 33.26 40.07
CA PHE A 36 25.59 34.56 40.63
C PHE A 36 25.85 34.66 42.15
N VAL A 37 27.09 34.39 42.56
CA VAL A 37 27.54 34.57 43.95
C VAL A 37 27.97 36.03 44.18
N PHE A 38 27.85 36.54 45.41
CA PHE A 38 28.40 37.85 45.80
C PHE A 38 29.94 37.86 45.78
N GLY A 39 30.56 38.92 45.24
CA GLY A 39 32.02 39.11 45.23
C GLY A 39 32.65 39.13 43.83
N PRO A 40 34.00 39.13 43.72
CA PRO A 40 34.72 39.28 42.45
C PRO A 40 34.59 38.07 41.51
N LEU A 41 34.88 38.28 40.22
CA LEU A 41 34.93 37.21 39.22
C LEU A 41 36.07 36.24 39.56
N THR A 42 35.74 34.96 39.75
CA THR A 42 36.72 33.90 40.09
C THR A 42 36.75 32.83 39.02
N LEU A 43 37.87 32.12 38.88
CA LEU A 43 38.01 30.93 38.01
C LEU A 43 36.91 29.90 38.27
N ARG A 44 36.53 29.72 39.54
CA ARG A 44 35.43 28.84 39.94
C ARG A 44 34.11 29.26 39.29
N ARG A 45 33.77 30.57 39.27
CA ARG A 45 32.56 31.06 38.60
C ARG A 45 32.61 30.83 37.10
N PHE A 46 33.76 31.10 36.47
CA PHE A 46 33.94 30.84 35.04
C PHE A 46 33.69 29.36 34.70
N LEU A 47 34.26 28.43 35.47
CA LEU A 47 34.04 26.99 35.29
C LEU A 47 32.56 26.61 35.48
N TRP A 48 31.88 27.15 36.49
CA TRP A 48 30.44 26.91 36.69
C TRP A 48 29.59 27.49 35.55
N THR A 49 29.94 28.66 35.02
CA THR A 49 29.26 29.24 33.86
C THR A 49 29.45 28.37 32.62
N VAL A 50 30.67 27.93 32.33
CA VAL A 50 30.96 27.05 31.18
C VAL A 50 30.21 25.73 31.33
N ALA A 51 30.23 25.11 32.51
CA ALA A 51 29.52 23.86 32.75
C ALA A 51 28.00 24.02 32.61
N PHE A 52 27.42 25.11 33.14
CA PHE A 52 25.99 25.40 33.03
C PHE A 52 25.57 25.65 31.57
N VAL A 53 26.29 26.52 30.86
CA VAL A 53 26.01 26.81 29.44
C VAL A 53 26.20 25.57 28.58
N GLY A 54 27.25 24.78 28.83
CA GLY A 54 27.48 23.51 28.15
C GLY A 54 26.34 22.51 28.37
N SER A 55 25.89 22.34 29.63
CA SER A 55 24.78 21.44 29.95
C SER A 55 23.45 21.89 29.35
N MET A 56 23.18 23.20 29.33
CA MET A 56 21.98 23.77 28.70
C MET A 56 22.02 23.59 27.18
N GLY A 57 23.18 23.81 26.56
CA GLY A 57 23.38 23.62 25.12
C GLY A 57 23.17 22.16 24.70
N LEU A 58 23.76 21.21 25.42
CA LEU A 58 23.56 19.78 25.18
C LEU A 58 22.09 19.37 25.34
N LEU A 59 21.41 19.86 26.38
CA LEU A 59 19.99 19.60 26.60
C LEU A 59 19.14 20.09 25.41
N LEU A 60 19.39 21.32 24.93
CA LEU A 60 18.65 21.87 23.79
C LEU A 60 18.90 21.09 22.51
N LEU A 61 20.15 20.76 22.20
CA LEU A 61 20.51 19.96 21.01
C LEU A 61 19.82 18.59 21.04
N GLU A 62 20.05 17.81 22.09
CA GLU A 62 19.43 16.48 22.25
C GLU A 62 17.89 16.57 22.21
N SER A 63 17.29 17.55 22.91
CA SER A 63 15.83 17.71 22.90
C SER A 63 15.29 18.01 21.49
N SER A 64 15.97 18.86 20.72
CA SER A 64 15.57 19.20 19.36
C SER A 64 15.70 18.03 18.40
N GLU A 65 16.78 17.23 18.52
CA GLU A 65 16.94 16.00 17.74
C GLU A 65 15.86 14.98 18.05
N ARG A 66 15.50 14.80 19.32
CA ARG A 66 14.42 13.88 19.72
C ARG A 66 13.05 14.35 19.25
N VAL A 67 12.78 15.65 19.28
CA VAL A 67 11.54 16.23 18.74
C VAL A 67 11.49 16.07 17.23
N ALA A 68 12.60 16.33 16.52
CA ALA A 68 12.69 16.09 15.08
C ALA A 68 12.48 14.62 14.72
N PHE A 69 13.07 13.70 15.49
CA PHE A 69 12.86 12.25 15.34
C PHE A 69 11.42 11.83 15.64
N TYR A 70 10.77 12.44 16.64
CA TYR A 70 9.35 12.19 16.90
C TYR A 70 8.48 12.61 15.71
N PHE A 71 8.76 13.78 15.12
CA PHE A 71 8.05 14.27 13.93
C PHE A 71 8.50 13.62 12.61
N SER A 72 9.53 12.77 12.61
CA SER A 72 9.85 11.93 11.43
C SER A 72 8.93 10.71 11.32
N TYR A 73 8.08 10.45 12.33
CA TYR A 73 7.09 9.37 12.35
C TYR A 73 7.69 8.00 12.01
N GLN A 74 8.89 7.72 12.51
CA GLN A 74 9.55 6.45 12.26
C GLN A 74 8.83 5.30 12.98
N HIS A 75 8.44 4.28 12.21
CA HIS A 75 7.77 3.08 12.71
C HIS A 75 8.70 1.86 12.58
N VAL A 76 8.56 0.92 13.52
CA VAL A 76 9.25 -0.38 13.46
C VAL A 76 8.19 -1.46 13.33
N THR A 77 8.37 -2.35 12.36
CA THR A 77 7.43 -3.46 12.13
C THR A 77 7.93 -4.69 12.87
N LYS A 78 7.10 -5.25 13.75
CA LYS A 78 7.33 -6.55 14.36
C LYS A 78 6.65 -7.64 13.53
N VAL A 79 7.41 -8.65 13.10
CA VAL A 79 6.89 -9.80 12.35
C VAL A 79 6.89 -11.01 13.25
N ASP A 80 5.70 -11.54 13.54
CA ASP A 80 5.50 -12.74 14.34
C ASP A 80 4.77 -13.80 13.50
N GLN A 81 5.14 -15.07 13.66
CA GLN A 81 4.40 -16.21 13.09
C GLN A 81 3.63 -16.90 14.21
N VAL A 82 2.30 -16.92 14.10
CA VAL A 82 1.41 -17.56 15.07
C VAL A 82 0.70 -18.72 14.39
N VAL A 83 0.78 -19.91 15.00
CA VAL A 83 0.02 -21.07 14.56
C VAL A 83 -1.42 -20.91 15.05
N ALA A 84 -2.36 -20.71 14.12
CA ALA A 84 -3.79 -20.71 14.42
C ALA A 84 -4.33 -22.16 14.39
N GLU A 85 -5.41 -22.46 15.09
CA GLU A 85 -6.10 -23.76 14.95
C GLU A 85 -6.97 -23.80 13.68
N SER A 86 -7.49 -22.64 13.27
CA SER A 86 -8.24 -22.51 12.03
C SER A 86 -8.00 -21.19 11.31
N LEU A 87 -8.00 -21.25 9.97
CA LEU A 87 -7.85 -20.11 9.09
C LEU A 87 -9.04 -20.00 8.15
N VAL A 88 -9.37 -18.78 7.74
CA VAL A 88 -10.36 -18.52 6.70
C VAL A 88 -9.71 -18.82 5.36
N PHE A 89 -10.28 -19.75 4.59
CA PHE A 89 -9.79 -20.04 3.25
C PHE A 89 -9.88 -18.77 2.38
N PRO A 90 -8.80 -18.38 1.69
CA PRO A 90 -8.80 -17.17 0.88
C PRO A 90 -9.78 -17.27 -0.28
N ALA A 91 -10.14 -16.12 -0.84
CA ALA A 91 -10.80 -16.12 -2.14
C ALA A 91 -9.77 -16.53 -3.19
N VAL A 92 -10.08 -17.56 -3.97
CA VAL A 92 -9.24 -18.00 -5.09
C VAL A 92 -9.84 -17.46 -6.38
N THR A 93 -9.00 -16.88 -7.20
CA THR A 93 -9.38 -16.26 -8.46
C THR A 93 -8.80 -17.07 -9.61
N ILE A 94 -9.65 -17.49 -10.55
CA ILE A 94 -9.27 -18.27 -11.72
C ILE A 94 -9.67 -17.49 -12.96
N CYS A 95 -8.73 -17.30 -13.87
CA CYS A 95 -8.94 -16.71 -15.18
C CYS A 95 -8.26 -17.60 -16.22
N ASN A 96 -8.90 -17.79 -17.37
CA ASN A 96 -8.21 -18.36 -18.52
C ASN A 96 -7.32 -17.25 -19.12
N LEU A 97 -6.08 -17.57 -19.46
CA LEU A 97 -5.17 -16.64 -20.14
C LEU A 97 -5.69 -16.29 -21.54
N ASN A 98 -6.40 -17.21 -22.17
CA ASN A 98 -7.16 -16.87 -23.36
C ASN A 98 -8.43 -16.11 -22.95
N SER A 99 -8.47 -14.81 -23.22
CA SER A 99 -9.57 -13.91 -22.84
C SER A 99 -10.90 -14.29 -23.50
N PHE A 100 -10.86 -14.78 -24.75
CA PHE A 100 -12.06 -14.96 -25.57
C PHE A 100 -12.06 -16.32 -26.29
N ARG A 101 -13.24 -16.95 -26.36
CA ARG A 101 -13.47 -18.14 -27.18
C ARG A 101 -13.65 -17.70 -28.63
N PHE A 102 -12.68 -18.05 -29.48
CA PHE A 102 -12.72 -17.73 -30.92
C PHE A 102 -14.04 -18.16 -31.59
N SER A 103 -14.59 -19.31 -31.20
CA SER A 103 -15.87 -19.82 -31.73
C SER A 103 -17.09 -18.93 -31.43
N ARG A 104 -17.02 -18.06 -30.41
CA ARG A 104 -18.09 -17.15 -30.00
C ARG A 104 -17.98 -15.75 -30.60
N ILE A 105 -16.87 -15.44 -31.27
CA ILE A 105 -16.62 -14.14 -31.91
C ILE A 105 -17.42 -14.05 -33.22
N THR A 106 -18.13 -12.94 -33.40
CA THR A 106 -18.96 -12.67 -34.58
C THR A 106 -18.34 -11.62 -35.50
N THR A 107 -18.85 -11.49 -36.72
CA THR A 107 -18.48 -10.40 -37.65
C THR A 107 -18.69 -9.02 -37.05
N ASN A 108 -19.76 -8.82 -36.26
CA ASN A 108 -20.01 -7.55 -35.59
C ASN A 108 -18.93 -7.24 -34.55
N ASP A 109 -18.49 -8.27 -33.81
CA ASP A 109 -17.43 -8.12 -32.81
C ASP A 109 -16.10 -7.77 -33.47
N LEU A 110 -15.73 -8.45 -34.57
CA LEU A 110 -14.51 -8.13 -35.33
C LEU A 110 -14.58 -6.75 -35.98
N TYR A 111 -15.76 -6.31 -36.42
CA TYR A 111 -15.94 -4.97 -36.98
C TYR A 111 -15.65 -3.86 -35.94
N HIS A 112 -16.06 -4.04 -34.68
CA HIS A 112 -15.90 -3.02 -33.63
C HIS A 112 -14.64 -3.17 -32.77
N ALA A 113 -14.19 -4.40 -32.53
CA ALA A 113 -13.11 -4.72 -31.61
C ALA A 113 -11.96 -5.51 -32.27
N GLY A 114 -12.01 -5.79 -33.58
CA GLY A 114 -10.97 -6.59 -34.24
C GLY A 114 -9.56 -6.01 -34.13
N GLU A 115 -9.43 -4.69 -34.17
CA GLU A 115 -8.17 -3.97 -33.92
C GLU A 115 -7.74 -4.09 -32.45
N LEU A 116 -8.67 -3.89 -31.50
CA LEU A 116 -8.42 -4.04 -30.06
C LEU A 116 -7.98 -5.47 -29.68
N LEU A 117 -8.44 -6.47 -30.43
CA LEU A 117 -8.09 -7.88 -30.26
C LEU A 117 -6.78 -8.26 -30.98
N GLU A 118 -6.12 -7.32 -31.66
CA GLU A 118 -4.92 -7.55 -32.48
C GLU A 118 -5.13 -8.59 -33.60
N LEU A 119 -6.39 -8.81 -34.01
CA LEU A 119 -6.73 -9.71 -35.11
C LEU A 119 -6.78 -8.98 -36.45
N LEU A 120 -7.15 -7.69 -36.42
CA LEU A 120 -7.28 -6.84 -37.60
C LEU A 120 -6.44 -5.56 -37.48
N ASP A 121 -6.01 -5.03 -38.61
CA ASP A 121 -5.34 -3.73 -38.67
C ASP A 121 -6.36 -2.59 -38.68
N VAL A 122 -5.86 -1.35 -38.71
CA VAL A 122 -6.69 -0.13 -38.85
C VAL A 122 -7.55 -0.09 -40.12
N ASN A 123 -7.26 -0.94 -41.10
CA ASN A 123 -8.00 -1.07 -42.37
C ASN A 123 -8.96 -2.27 -42.37
N GLY A 124 -9.09 -2.98 -41.25
CA GLY A 124 -9.93 -4.18 -41.12
C GLY A 124 -9.38 -5.42 -41.84
N GLN A 125 -8.09 -5.46 -42.17
CA GLN A 125 -7.40 -6.60 -42.76
C GLN A 125 -6.79 -7.49 -41.68
N ILE A 126 -6.71 -8.80 -41.94
CA ILE A 126 -6.15 -9.79 -40.99
C ILE A 126 -4.65 -9.55 -40.82
N LEU A 127 -4.19 -9.44 -39.56
CA LEU A 127 -2.76 -9.38 -39.24
C LEU A 127 -2.10 -10.73 -39.53
N GLU A 128 -0.89 -10.68 -40.10
CA GLU A 128 0.01 -11.83 -40.24
C GLU A 128 -0.67 -13.16 -40.65
N PRO A 129 -1.45 -13.19 -41.76
CA PRO A 129 -2.28 -14.35 -42.11
C PRO A 129 -1.48 -15.64 -42.37
N HIS A 130 -0.17 -15.52 -42.60
CA HIS A 130 0.75 -16.64 -42.81
C HIS A 130 1.09 -17.42 -41.52
N LEU A 131 0.86 -16.83 -40.34
CA LEU A 131 1.08 -17.48 -39.04
C LEU A 131 -0.16 -18.22 -38.53
N ALA A 132 -1.32 -17.94 -39.11
CA ALA A 132 -2.58 -18.57 -38.73
C ALA A 132 -2.69 -19.98 -39.31
N ASP A 133 -3.27 -20.89 -38.53
CA ASP A 133 -3.70 -22.19 -39.04
C ASP A 133 -4.68 -22.00 -40.21
N PRO A 134 -4.58 -22.79 -41.30
CA PRO A 134 -5.44 -22.62 -42.47
C PRO A 134 -6.94 -22.67 -42.17
N GLU A 135 -7.38 -23.53 -41.24
CA GLU A 135 -8.78 -23.64 -40.87
C GLU A 135 -9.24 -22.36 -40.15
N VAL A 136 -8.45 -21.89 -39.18
CA VAL A 136 -8.72 -20.63 -38.45
C VAL A 136 -8.74 -19.43 -39.40
N LEU A 137 -7.81 -19.40 -40.36
CA LEU A 137 -7.71 -18.32 -41.35
C LEU A 137 -8.95 -18.26 -42.24
N THR A 138 -9.48 -19.41 -42.71
CA THR A 138 -10.70 -19.42 -43.52
C THR A 138 -11.91 -18.89 -42.74
N VAL A 139 -12.04 -19.26 -41.47
CA VAL A 139 -13.09 -18.75 -40.58
C VAL A 139 -12.93 -17.25 -40.34
N LEU A 140 -11.70 -16.76 -40.15
CA LEU A 140 -11.42 -15.33 -40.04
C LEU A 140 -11.83 -14.58 -41.31
N GLN A 141 -11.43 -15.06 -42.49
CA GLN A 141 -11.77 -14.45 -43.78
C GLN A 141 -13.28 -14.37 -44.03
N GLU A 142 -14.03 -15.40 -43.64
CA GLU A 142 -15.48 -15.38 -43.70
C GLU A 142 -16.06 -14.30 -42.78
N LYS A 143 -15.58 -14.25 -41.53
CA LYS A 143 -16.06 -13.30 -40.53
C LYS A 143 -15.65 -11.86 -40.80
N THR A 144 -14.58 -11.60 -41.56
CA THR A 144 -14.06 -10.26 -41.87
C THR A 144 -14.52 -9.73 -43.23
N ASN A 145 -15.46 -10.40 -43.90
CA ASN A 145 -16.05 -9.89 -45.13
C ASN A 145 -17.03 -8.74 -44.86
N PHE A 146 -16.50 -7.53 -44.70
CA PHE A 146 -17.29 -6.35 -44.37
C PHE A 146 -17.98 -5.68 -45.57
N LYS A 147 -17.78 -6.16 -46.81
CA LYS A 147 -18.25 -5.49 -48.04
C LYS A 147 -19.77 -5.27 -48.10
N VAL A 148 -20.54 -6.17 -47.50
CA VAL A 148 -22.03 -6.14 -47.48
C VAL A 148 -22.54 -6.09 -46.04
N PHE A 149 -21.65 -5.95 -45.06
CA PHE A 149 -22.02 -6.03 -43.65
C PHE A 149 -22.62 -4.71 -43.18
N LYS A 150 -23.74 -4.79 -42.45
CA LYS A 150 -24.37 -3.65 -41.77
C LYS A 150 -24.05 -3.76 -40.26
N PRO A 151 -23.22 -2.86 -39.71
CA PRO A 151 -22.85 -2.88 -38.30
C PRO A 151 -24.08 -2.75 -37.41
N LYS A 152 -24.08 -3.52 -36.31
CA LYS A 152 -25.08 -3.47 -35.25
C LYS A 152 -24.48 -2.75 -34.04
N PRO A 153 -25.32 -2.23 -33.11
CA PRO A 153 -24.84 -1.72 -31.84
C PRO A 153 -23.94 -2.72 -31.12
N PHE A 154 -22.89 -2.23 -30.49
CA PHE A 154 -21.87 -3.04 -29.82
C PHE A 154 -21.66 -2.54 -28.39
N CYS A 155 -21.53 -3.48 -27.46
CA CYS A 155 -21.29 -3.21 -26.05
C CYS A 155 -20.15 -4.11 -25.57
N MET A 156 -19.11 -3.52 -25.00
CA MET A 156 -17.95 -4.27 -24.51
C MET A 156 -18.29 -5.23 -23.37
N GLU A 157 -19.23 -4.87 -22.49
CA GLU A 157 -19.65 -5.75 -21.39
C GLU A 157 -20.34 -7.01 -21.92
N GLU A 158 -21.29 -6.85 -22.86
CA GLU A 158 -21.95 -7.97 -23.54
C GLU A 158 -20.95 -8.85 -24.28
N PHE A 159 -20.02 -8.22 -25.02
CA PHE A 159 -18.97 -8.91 -25.75
C PHE A 159 -18.13 -9.79 -24.82
N MET A 160 -17.64 -9.23 -23.71
CA MET A 160 -16.83 -9.99 -22.75
C MET A 160 -17.63 -11.09 -22.03
N GLU A 161 -18.91 -10.85 -21.72
CA GLU A 161 -19.76 -11.85 -21.08
C GLU A 161 -20.02 -13.06 -21.99
N ARG A 162 -20.35 -12.80 -23.25
CA ARG A 162 -20.68 -13.83 -24.25
C ARG A 162 -19.46 -14.59 -24.74
N THR A 163 -18.40 -13.88 -25.09
CA THR A 163 -17.21 -14.49 -25.71
C THR A 163 -16.24 -15.06 -24.68
N GLY A 164 -16.32 -14.61 -23.44
CA GLY A 164 -15.57 -15.16 -22.32
C GLY A 164 -15.74 -16.66 -22.11
N HIS A 165 -14.78 -17.29 -21.45
CA HIS A 165 -14.88 -18.70 -21.07
C HIS A 165 -15.96 -18.93 -20.01
N ASP A 166 -16.60 -20.10 -20.06
CA ASP A 166 -17.53 -20.53 -19.04
C ASP A 166 -16.87 -21.55 -18.11
N LEU A 167 -16.88 -21.25 -16.81
CA LEU A 167 -16.32 -22.17 -15.81
C LEU A 167 -17.02 -23.53 -15.85
N LYS A 168 -18.31 -23.56 -16.19
CA LYS A 168 -19.04 -24.82 -16.36
C LYS A 168 -18.40 -25.75 -17.39
N GLU A 169 -17.80 -25.19 -18.45
CA GLU A 169 -17.13 -25.96 -19.51
C GLU A 169 -15.66 -26.28 -19.14
N MET A 170 -14.99 -25.40 -18.39
CA MET A 170 -13.59 -25.59 -18.00
C MET A 170 -13.39 -26.50 -16.79
N MET A 171 -14.34 -26.50 -15.85
CA MET A 171 -14.21 -27.19 -14.56
C MET A 171 -14.62 -28.66 -14.70
N LEU A 172 -13.63 -29.54 -14.84
CA LEU A 172 -13.85 -30.99 -14.92
C LEU A 172 -14.15 -31.61 -13.55
N TYR A 173 -13.49 -31.13 -12.49
CA TYR A 173 -13.63 -31.65 -11.13
C TYR A 173 -13.30 -30.55 -10.10
N CYS A 174 -14.02 -30.56 -8.98
CA CYS A 174 -13.80 -29.63 -7.88
C CYS A 174 -14.08 -30.34 -6.55
N LYS A 175 -13.11 -30.27 -5.63
CA LYS A 175 -13.26 -30.79 -4.27
C LYS A 175 -12.55 -29.89 -3.28
N PHE A 176 -13.25 -29.54 -2.20
CA PHE A 176 -12.71 -28.75 -1.11
C PHE A 176 -12.95 -29.46 0.23
N ARG A 177 -11.86 -29.72 0.99
CA ARG A 177 -11.89 -30.46 2.27
C ARG A 177 -12.67 -31.79 2.21
N GLY A 178 -12.65 -32.47 1.07
CA GLY A 178 -13.39 -33.72 0.93
C GLY A 178 -14.80 -33.57 0.36
N HIS A 179 -15.34 -32.36 0.30
CA HIS A 179 -16.68 -32.09 -0.25
C HIS A 179 -16.60 -31.68 -1.71
N GLU A 180 -17.49 -32.22 -2.53
CA GLU A 180 -17.61 -31.82 -3.93
C GLU A 180 -18.09 -30.36 -4.05
N CYS A 181 -17.53 -29.64 -5.01
CA CYS A 181 -17.96 -28.29 -5.37
C CYS A 181 -18.33 -28.23 -6.85
N ASN A 182 -19.02 -27.16 -7.25
CA ASN A 182 -19.45 -26.98 -8.63
C ASN A 182 -19.26 -25.53 -9.10
N HIS A 183 -19.39 -25.27 -10.39
CA HIS A 183 -19.27 -23.94 -11.01
C HIS A 183 -20.20 -22.90 -10.37
N LYS A 184 -21.31 -23.32 -9.75
CA LYS A 184 -22.25 -22.45 -9.02
C LYS A 184 -21.68 -21.90 -7.70
N ASP A 185 -20.67 -22.55 -7.13
CA ASP A 185 -19.94 -22.06 -5.94
C ASP A 185 -18.98 -20.91 -6.27
N PHE A 186 -18.82 -20.64 -7.56
CA PHE A 186 -17.98 -19.57 -8.07
C PHE A 186 -18.85 -18.43 -8.58
N LYS A 187 -18.35 -17.21 -8.43
CA LYS A 187 -18.98 -16.00 -8.93
C LYS A 187 -18.15 -15.43 -10.08
N ARG A 188 -18.79 -15.25 -11.23
CA ARG A 188 -18.23 -14.57 -12.40
C ARG A 188 -18.17 -13.06 -12.13
N PHE A 189 -17.08 -12.43 -12.56
CA PHE A 189 -16.89 -10.99 -12.61
C PHE A 189 -16.15 -10.61 -13.89
N ILE A 190 -16.44 -9.45 -14.46
CA ILE A 190 -15.71 -8.92 -15.61
C ILE A 190 -14.76 -7.85 -15.09
N LEU A 191 -13.46 -8.00 -15.36
CA LEU A 191 -12.48 -6.98 -15.02
C LEU A 191 -12.20 -6.13 -16.27
N LEU A 192 -12.88 -4.99 -16.37
CA LEU A 192 -12.57 -3.98 -17.37
C LEU A 192 -11.32 -3.20 -16.91
N LEU A 193 -10.14 -3.63 -17.32
CA LEU A 193 -8.96 -2.76 -17.27
C LEU A 193 -9.13 -1.69 -18.36
N GLY A 194 -9.81 -0.58 -18.04
CA GLY A 194 -9.99 0.48 -19.05
C GLY A 194 -11.01 1.60 -18.80
N ALA A 195 -11.69 1.69 -17.66
CA ALA A 195 -12.55 2.84 -17.34
C ALA A 195 -12.16 3.45 -15.99
N VAL A 196 -11.03 4.14 -15.94
CA VAL A 196 -10.78 5.15 -14.90
C VAL A 196 -11.40 6.45 -15.41
N ASP A 197 -12.72 6.56 -15.32
CA ASP A 197 -13.38 7.85 -15.44
C ASP A 197 -13.45 8.48 -14.03
N GLY A 198 -13.06 9.74 -13.95
CA GLY A 198 -12.48 10.40 -12.78
C GLY A 198 -13.44 10.74 -11.63
N GLY A 199 -14.17 9.77 -11.07
CA GLY A 199 -15.13 10.01 -9.98
C GLY A 199 -15.00 9.17 -8.72
N ASN A 200 -14.35 8.00 -8.76
CA ASN A 200 -14.36 7.08 -7.61
C ASN A 200 -13.06 6.28 -7.43
N GLN A 201 -11.94 6.99 -7.28
CA GLN A 201 -10.61 6.42 -7.00
C GLN A 201 -10.56 5.50 -5.76
N LYS A 202 -11.46 5.67 -4.79
CA LYS A 202 -11.41 4.90 -3.53
C LYS A 202 -11.80 3.43 -3.66
N GLN A 203 -12.56 3.04 -4.68
CA GLN A 203 -13.05 1.66 -4.82
C GLN A 203 -12.17 0.83 -5.77
N ALA A 204 -11.71 1.41 -6.89
CA ALA A 204 -10.79 0.74 -7.82
C ALA A 204 -9.38 0.55 -7.24
N ALA A 205 -8.87 1.54 -6.48
CA ALA A 205 -7.58 1.40 -5.80
C ALA A 205 -7.61 0.35 -4.67
N ASN A 206 -8.74 0.19 -3.97
CA ASN A 206 -8.88 -0.81 -2.91
C ASN A 206 -8.83 -2.25 -3.46
N TYR A 207 -9.29 -2.47 -4.70
CA TYR A 207 -9.21 -3.76 -5.37
C TYR A 207 -7.81 -4.04 -5.94
N LYS A 208 -7.15 -3.04 -6.55
CA LYS A 208 -5.80 -3.18 -7.12
C LYS A 208 -4.74 -3.51 -6.06
N TYR A 209 -4.88 -3.00 -4.84
CA TYR A 209 -3.92 -3.23 -3.75
C TYR A 209 -4.12 -4.56 -2.99
N ARG A 210 -5.26 -5.25 -3.15
CA ARG A 210 -5.57 -6.45 -2.33
C ARG A 210 -5.29 -7.77 -3.03
N THR A 211 -5.14 -7.79 -4.35
CA THR A 211 -5.12 -9.04 -5.13
C THR A 211 -3.83 -9.29 -5.91
N GLY A 212 -2.93 -8.33 -6.08
CA GLY A 212 -1.58 -8.59 -6.61
C GLY A 212 -1.54 -9.37 -7.94
N TYR A 213 -2.40 -9.06 -8.91
CA TYR A 213 -2.37 -9.73 -10.21
C TYR A 213 -1.79 -8.82 -11.31
N PRO A 214 -0.85 -9.34 -12.12
CA PRO A 214 -0.52 -8.76 -13.42
C PRO A 214 -1.65 -9.11 -14.42
N GLU A 215 -2.12 -8.12 -15.14
CA GLU A 215 -2.55 -8.24 -16.56
C GLU A 215 -3.54 -9.36 -16.95
N CYS A 216 -4.59 -9.62 -16.18
CA CYS A 216 -5.72 -10.43 -16.68
C CYS A 216 -6.78 -9.52 -17.32
N LEU A 217 -6.71 -9.31 -18.64
CA LEU A 217 -7.79 -8.74 -19.46
C LEU A 217 -8.76 -9.86 -19.85
N GLY A 218 -9.78 -10.13 -19.04
CA GLY A 218 -10.77 -11.17 -19.35
C GLY A 218 -11.83 -11.38 -18.26
N PRO A 219 -12.83 -12.25 -18.49
CA PRO A 219 -13.80 -12.62 -17.47
C PRO A 219 -13.12 -13.46 -16.39
N VAL A 220 -13.08 -12.90 -15.19
CA VAL A 220 -12.43 -13.48 -14.02
C VAL A 220 -13.49 -14.19 -13.17
N VAL A 221 -13.18 -15.40 -12.70
CA VAL A 221 -14.10 -16.14 -11.83
C VAL A 221 -13.50 -16.29 -10.44
N PHE A 222 -14.24 -15.90 -9.41
CA PHE A 222 -13.83 -16.02 -8.01
C PHE A 222 -14.54 -17.20 -7.34
N LEU A 223 -13.81 -17.99 -6.57
CA LEU A 223 -14.40 -18.83 -5.54
C LEU A 223 -15.05 -17.94 -4.48
N LYS A 224 -16.36 -18.10 -4.27
CA LYS A 224 -17.13 -17.27 -3.35
C LYS A 224 -16.59 -17.44 -1.93
N LYS A 225 -16.17 -16.33 -1.33
CA LYS A 225 -15.85 -16.23 0.10
C LYS A 225 -17.09 -16.65 0.90
N GLY A 226 -17.00 -17.75 1.64
CA GLY A 226 -18.04 -18.18 2.58
C GLY A 226 -18.80 -19.48 2.25
N SER A 227 -18.52 -20.19 1.13
CA SER A 227 -19.09 -21.55 0.96
C SER A 227 -18.41 -22.57 1.88
N PHE A 228 -17.18 -22.30 2.28
CA PHE A 228 -16.40 -23.19 3.12
C PHE A 228 -15.92 -22.48 4.39
N ARG A 229 -16.59 -22.77 5.51
CA ARG A 229 -16.16 -22.33 6.84
C ARG A 229 -15.24 -23.38 7.46
N HIS A 230 -14.17 -22.88 8.08
CA HIS A 230 -13.11 -23.60 8.78
C HIS A 230 -12.11 -24.36 7.90
N LEU A 231 -10.84 -24.20 8.25
CA LEU A 231 -9.72 -25.04 7.84
C LEU A 231 -9.16 -25.65 9.12
N ASP A 232 -8.91 -26.96 9.13
CA ASP A 232 -8.25 -27.64 10.22
C ASP A 232 -6.80 -27.87 9.79
N LEU A 233 -5.87 -27.18 10.48
CA LEU A 233 -4.48 -27.06 10.06
C LEU A 233 -3.66 -28.35 10.21
N HIS A 234 -4.23 -29.39 10.84
CA HIS A 234 -3.55 -30.66 11.07
C HIS A 234 -3.47 -31.60 9.84
N LYS A 235 -4.04 -31.21 8.68
CA LYS A 235 -4.10 -32.04 7.45
C LYS A 235 -3.36 -31.49 6.22
N LEU A 236 -2.59 -30.42 6.36
CA LEU A 236 -1.95 -29.74 5.22
C LEU A 236 -0.55 -30.26 4.83
N SER A 237 -0.02 -31.29 5.48
CA SER A 237 1.30 -31.88 5.11
C SER A 237 1.27 -32.79 3.87
N LEU A 238 0.16 -32.90 3.14
CA LEU A 238 0.00 -33.87 2.04
C LEU A 238 -0.22 -33.23 0.65
N LEU A 239 -0.13 -31.91 0.50
CA LEU A 239 -0.41 -31.23 -0.78
C LEU A 239 0.82 -30.63 -1.48
N GLU A 240 2.03 -30.84 -0.96
CA GLU A 240 3.28 -30.36 -1.59
C GLU A 240 3.89 -31.35 -2.60
N ASN A 241 3.40 -32.60 -2.68
CA ASN A 241 4.09 -33.67 -3.43
C ASN A 241 3.42 -34.13 -4.74
N HIS A 242 2.43 -33.42 -5.30
CA HIS A 242 1.75 -33.87 -6.53
C HIS A 242 1.59 -32.86 -7.66
N VAL A 243 2.24 -31.70 -7.60
CA VAL A 243 2.31 -30.76 -8.76
C VAL A 243 3.53 -31.03 -9.64
N ASN A 244 4.26 -32.12 -9.40
CA ASN A 244 5.33 -32.58 -10.28
C ASN A 244 5.00 -33.99 -10.76
N MET A 245 4.22 -34.10 -11.85
CA MET A 245 4.29 -35.22 -12.79
C MET A 245 3.32 -35.05 -13.97
N LYS A 246 3.94 -34.95 -15.17
CA LYS A 246 3.44 -35.12 -16.54
C LYS A 246 2.65 -33.99 -17.19
#